data_AF-A0A396F5K0-F1
#
_entry.id   AF-A0A396F5K0-F1
#
_cell.length_a   1.000
_cell.length_b   1.000
_cell.length_c   1.000
_cell.angle_alpha   90.00
_cell.angle_beta   90.00
_cell.angle_gamma   90.00
#
_symmetry.space_group_name_H-M   'P 1'
#
loop_
_entity.id
_entity.type
_entity.pdbx_description
1 polymer ?
#
loop_
_entity_poly.entity_id
_entity_poly.type
_entity_poly.pdbx_seq_one_letter_code
_entity_poly.pdbx_strand_id
1 'polypeptide(L)'
;MDITRNMNGARALVVGAGLALALAMGAAPTPALAAGRVGTTKVMVRTEIDNVEFKVPTVIPFVAKADGTLQGPSEDATTIDNHSAYGIHVTNMKIDAMNTWTIAADAKAGTAQNSIDFKVGPDGALQNASAAMQETGLDLSKNAAFDMGYQGIAGGTDKIKLKTSGNVAHVTRDIFRVTGEGDQVATITWTVEPGAHTA
;
A
#
# COMPACT_ATOMS: atom_id res chain seq x y z
N MET A 1 79.26 -7.87 -6.57
CA MET A 1 80.63 -8.03 -7.10
C MET A 1 80.45 -8.22 -8.60
N ASP A 2 80.59 -7.13 -9.37
CA ASP A 2 81.75 -6.87 -10.24
C ASP A 2 81.74 -7.81 -11.46
N ILE A 3 81.42 -7.36 -12.68
CA ILE A 3 82.14 -6.48 -13.63
C ILE A 3 82.52 -7.32 -14.86
N THR A 4 81.99 -6.89 -16.01
CA THR A 4 82.80 -6.53 -17.20
C THR A 4 83.08 -7.56 -18.30
N ARG A 5 82.54 -7.18 -19.47
CA ARG A 5 83.06 -7.19 -20.85
C ARG A 5 83.54 -8.51 -21.48
N ASN A 6 83.08 -8.70 -22.71
CA ASN A 6 84.02 -8.66 -23.83
C ASN A 6 83.40 -7.97 -25.06
N MET A 7 84.23 -7.19 -25.75
CA MET A 7 83.92 -6.31 -26.88
C MET A 7 84.48 -6.87 -28.20
N ASN A 8 83.98 -6.32 -29.31
CA ASN A 8 84.69 -5.94 -30.54
C ASN A 8 84.46 -6.70 -31.85
N GLY A 9 84.28 -5.85 -32.90
CA GLY A 9 84.45 -6.13 -34.33
C GLY A 9 83.28 -5.53 -35.15
N ALA A 10 83.12 -4.22 -35.37
CA ALA A 10 83.95 -3.22 -36.06
C ALA A 10 84.17 -3.44 -37.58
N ARG A 11 83.29 -2.80 -38.37
CA ARG A 11 83.47 -2.11 -39.66
C ARG A 11 83.66 -2.90 -40.98
N ALA A 12 82.75 -2.65 -41.94
CA ALA A 12 83.10 -2.24 -43.31
C ALA A 12 81.93 -1.49 -43.98
N LEU A 13 82.29 -0.50 -44.79
CA LEU A 13 81.50 0.55 -45.45
C LEU A 13 81.44 0.24 -46.95
N VAL A 14 80.28 0.32 -47.61
CA VAL A 14 80.21 0.70 -49.04
C VAL A 14 78.91 1.48 -49.32
N VAL A 15 79.14 2.65 -49.92
CA VAL A 15 78.18 3.65 -50.38
C VAL A 15 77.51 3.19 -51.68
N GLY A 16 76.19 3.34 -51.76
CA GLY A 16 75.43 3.22 -53.00
C GLY A 16 74.21 4.13 -52.94
N ALA A 17 74.40 5.38 -53.37
CA ALA A 17 73.32 6.36 -53.49
C ALA A 17 72.37 5.95 -54.63
N GLY A 18 71.15 5.57 -54.28
CA GLY A 18 70.02 5.40 -55.20
C GLY A 18 68.82 6.13 -54.62
N LEU A 19 68.76 7.44 -54.85
CA LEU A 19 67.63 8.29 -54.46
C LEU A 19 66.48 8.07 -55.45
N ALA A 20 65.51 7.22 -55.10
CA ALA A 20 64.24 7.12 -55.80
C ALA A 20 63.11 7.58 -54.87
N LEU A 21 62.50 8.72 -55.24
CA LEU A 21 61.37 9.35 -54.57
C LEU A 21 60.05 8.82 -55.19
N ALA A 22 59.27 8.03 -54.44
CA ALA A 22 57.84 7.76 -54.65
C ALA A 22 57.38 6.70 -53.63
N LEU A 23 56.30 6.78 -52.83
CA LEU A 23 55.19 7.72 -52.73
C LEU A 23 54.99 8.08 -51.25
N ALA A 24 54.68 9.35 -50.99
CA ALA A 24 53.99 9.75 -49.78
C ALA A 24 52.58 9.14 -49.79
N MET A 25 52.38 8.04 -49.06
CA MET A 25 51.06 7.69 -48.54
C MET A 25 51.06 8.19 -47.10
N GLY A 26 50.47 9.37 -46.90
CA GLY A 26 50.27 9.93 -45.57
C GLY A 26 49.52 8.92 -44.73
N ALA A 27 50.18 8.39 -43.69
CA ALA A 27 49.50 7.77 -42.59
C ALA A 27 48.72 8.89 -41.89
N ALA A 28 47.50 9.15 -42.36
CA ALA A 28 46.56 9.93 -41.60
C ALA A 28 46.48 9.27 -40.20
N PRO A 29 46.65 10.03 -39.10
CA PRO A 29 46.44 9.47 -37.77
C PRO A 29 45.01 8.93 -37.76
N THR A 30 44.88 7.61 -37.69
CA THR A 30 43.58 6.98 -37.57
C THR A 30 43.03 7.48 -36.23
N PRO A 31 41.88 8.19 -36.19
CA PRO A 31 41.26 8.50 -34.92
C PRO A 31 40.97 7.17 -34.25
N ALA A 32 41.65 6.88 -33.15
CA ALA A 32 41.24 5.80 -32.26
C ALA A 32 39.91 6.26 -31.65
N LEU A 33 38.80 5.96 -32.35
CA LEU A 33 37.47 6.10 -31.81
C LEU A 33 37.39 5.11 -30.64
N ALA A 34 37.70 5.60 -29.43
CA ALA A 34 37.46 4.86 -28.21
C ALA A 34 35.95 4.58 -28.17
N ALA A 35 35.57 3.34 -28.48
CA ALA A 35 34.19 2.90 -28.36
C ALA A 35 33.74 3.18 -26.93
N GLY A 36 32.78 4.09 -26.77
CA GLY A 36 32.25 4.45 -25.46
C GLY A 36 31.80 3.19 -24.73
N ARG A 37 32.39 2.89 -23.58
CA ARG A 37 31.99 1.74 -22.76
C ARG A 37 30.65 2.08 -22.11
N VAL A 38 29.59 1.45 -22.60
CA VAL A 38 28.25 1.58 -22.01
C VAL A 38 28.10 0.52 -20.90
N GLY A 39 27.71 0.96 -19.70
CA GLY A 39 27.35 0.09 -18.58
C GLY A 39 25.91 0.35 -18.15
N THR A 40 25.22 -0.69 -17.70
CA THR A 40 23.86 -0.58 -17.16
C THR A 40 23.86 -0.88 -15.66
N THR A 41 22.94 -0.25 -14.94
CA THR A 41 22.69 -0.51 -13.51
C THR A 41 21.19 -0.67 -13.32
N LYS A 42 20.80 -1.58 -12.44
CA LYS A 42 19.39 -1.77 -12.07
C LYS A 42 19.04 -0.84 -10.91
N VAL A 43 17.96 -0.10 -11.08
CA VAL A 43 17.33 0.66 -9.98
C VAL A 43 16.18 -0.20 -9.46
N MET A 44 16.18 -0.46 -8.16
CA MET A 44 15.14 -1.24 -7.49
C MET A 44 14.33 -0.30 -6.59
N VAL A 45 13.01 -0.41 -6.63
CA VAL A 45 12.08 0.32 -5.76
C VAL A 45 11.27 -0.71 -4.98
N ARG A 46 11.11 -0.50 -3.67
CA ARG A 46 10.29 -1.34 -2.79
C ARG A 46 9.38 -0.47 -1.93
N THR A 47 8.23 -1.00 -1.55
CA THR A 47 7.38 -0.44 -0.50
C THR A 47 7.71 -1.09 0.84
N GLU A 48 7.45 -0.37 1.93
CA GLU A 48 7.57 -0.87 3.30
C GLU A 48 6.27 -0.52 4.02
N ILE A 49 5.72 -1.45 4.79
CA ILE A 49 4.41 -1.28 5.42
C ILE A 49 4.38 -0.12 6.42
N ASP A 50 5.50 0.15 7.08
CA ASP A 50 5.65 1.28 8.02
C ASP A 50 5.53 2.65 7.30
N ASN A 51 5.66 2.68 5.98
CA ASN A 51 5.52 3.88 5.16
C ASN A 51 4.13 3.98 4.49
N VAL A 52 3.16 3.15 4.90
CA VAL A 52 1.76 3.28 4.47
C VAL A 52 1.10 4.35 5.33
N GLU A 53 0.63 5.42 4.69
CA GLU A 53 -0.18 6.45 5.33
C GLU A 53 -1.64 6.28 4.91
N PHE A 54 -2.51 6.04 5.89
CA PHE A 54 -3.95 5.94 5.68
C PHE A 54 -4.70 6.48 6.91
N LYS A 55 -5.96 6.86 6.71
CA LYS A 55 -6.81 7.40 7.77
C LYS A 55 -8.11 6.62 7.82
N VAL A 56 -8.53 6.26 9.03
CA VAL A 56 -9.84 5.63 9.30
C VAL A 56 -10.75 6.64 10.03
N PRO A 57 -12.08 6.48 9.95
CA PRO A 57 -12.98 7.35 10.70
C PRO A 57 -12.82 7.08 12.20
N THR A 58 -12.75 8.14 12.99
CA THR A 58 -12.62 8.04 14.46
C THR A 58 -13.91 7.58 15.12
N VAL A 59 -15.06 7.95 14.55
CA VAL A 59 -16.40 7.58 15.02
C VAL A 59 -17.27 7.25 13.82
N ILE A 60 -18.00 6.13 13.90
CA ILE A 60 -19.09 5.80 12.98
C ILE A 60 -20.40 5.91 13.75
N PRO A 61 -21.16 7.01 13.60
CA PRO A 61 -22.33 7.25 14.43
C PRO A 61 -23.53 6.46 13.93
N PHE A 62 -24.20 5.75 14.85
CA PHE A 62 -25.49 5.12 14.60
C PHE A 62 -26.58 5.81 15.40
N VAL A 63 -27.71 6.08 14.76
CA VAL A 63 -28.92 6.54 15.43
C VAL A 63 -29.91 5.38 15.48
N ALA A 64 -30.24 4.92 16.68
CA ALA A 64 -31.28 3.91 16.87
C ALA A 64 -32.66 4.54 16.70
N LYS A 65 -33.48 3.96 15.83
CA LYS A 65 -34.89 4.31 15.69
C LYS A 65 -35.74 3.57 16.73
N ALA A 66 -36.98 4.04 16.93
CA ALA A 66 -37.92 3.43 17.86
C ALA A 66 -38.27 1.97 17.53
N ASP A 67 -38.16 1.56 16.26
CA ASP A 67 -38.36 0.18 15.80
C ASP A 67 -37.10 -0.71 15.95
N GLY A 68 -36.04 -0.18 16.55
CA GLY A 68 -34.76 -0.85 16.74
C GLY A 68 -33.91 -0.95 15.47
N THR A 69 -34.27 -0.32 14.36
CA THR A 69 -33.37 -0.21 13.20
C THR A 69 -32.30 0.84 13.46
N LEU A 70 -31.09 0.62 12.93
CA LEU A 70 -30.00 1.59 13.02
C LEU A 70 -29.92 2.42 11.74
N GLN A 71 -29.89 3.73 11.91
CA GLN A 71 -29.55 4.67 10.84
C GLN A 71 -28.09 5.06 10.96
N GLY A 72 -27.31 4.66 9.97
CA GLY A 72 -25.91 5.05 9.81
C GLY A 72 -25.71 6.49 9.35
N PRO A 73 -24.45 6.95 9.29
CA PRO A 73 -24.12 8.23 8.67
C PRO A 73 -24.32 8.17 7.15
N SER A 74 -24.30 9.33 6.50
CA SER A 74 -24.16 9.39 5.04
C SER A 74 -22.81 8.80 4.60
N GLU A 75 -22.78 8.19 3.42
CA GLU A 75 -21.60 7.51 2.86
C GLU A 75 -20.33 8.39 2.80
N ASP A 76 -20.50 9.70 2.57
CA ASP A 76 -19.38 10.64 2.48
C ASP A 76 -18.84 11.11 3.85
N ALA A 77 -19.53 10.78 4.94
CA ALA A 77 -19.14 11.23 6.29
C ALA A 77 -18.16 10.28 6.97
N THR A 78 -18.12 9.01 6.57
CA THR A 78 -17.22 8.00 7.13
C THR A 78 -16.46 7.31 6.02
N THR A 79 -15.19 7.64 5.87
CA THR A 79 -14.33 7.11 4.82
C THR A 79 -13.02 6.57 5.39
N ILE A 80 -12.50 5.52 4.76
CA ILE A 80 -11.10 5.13 4.89
C ILE A 80 -10.35 5.78 3.73
N ASP A 81 -9.37 6.61 4.03
CA ASP A 81 -8.65 7.41 3.04
C ASP A 81 -7.21 6.90 2.91
N ASN A 82 -6.78 6.59 1.68
CA ASN A 82 -5.39 6.34 1.36
C ASN A 82 -4.65 7.66 1.13
N HIS A 83 -3.61 7.90 1.93
CA HIS A 83 -2.72 9.06 1.80
C HIS A 83 -1.36 8.69 1.18
N SER A 84 -1.18 7.43 0.80
CA SER A 84 0.06 6.93 0.20
C SER A 84 0.16 7.24 -1.29
N ALA A 85 1.39 7.37 -1.79
CA ALA A 85 1.69 7.58 -3.22
C ALA A 85 1.49 6.32 -4.11
N TYR A 86 1.00 5.22 -3.53
CA TYR A 86 0.74 3.94 -4.18
C TYR A 86 -0.59 3.37 -3.67
N GLY A 87 -1.19 2.46 -4.43
CA GLY A 87 -2.42 1.79 -4.00
C GLY A 87 -2.20 0.91 -2.79
N ILE A 88 -3.23 0.77 -1.95
CA ILE A 88 -3.24 -0.09 -0.77
C ILE A 88 -4.54 -0.88 -0.77
N HIS A 89 -4.62 -1.95 0.01
CA HIS A 89 -5.86 -2.72 0.16
C HIS A 89 -6.06 -3.13 1.62
N VAL A 90 -7.31 -3.17 2.07
CA VAL A 90 -7.64 -3.65 3.41
C VAL A 90 -7.64 -5.17 3.40
N THR A 91 -6.76 -5.78 4.19
CA THR A 91 -6.62 -7.24 4.27
C THR A 91 -7.41 -7.86 5.40
N ASN A 92 -7.71 -7.09 6.45
CA ASN A 92 -8.45 -7.62 7.60
C ASN A 92 -9.31 -6.54 8.26
N MET A 93 -10.48 -6.96 8.74
CA MET A 93 -11.33 -6.17 9.63
C MET A 93 -11.55 -6.94 10.93
N LYS A 94 -11.17 -6.35 12.06
CA LYS A 94 -11.41 -6.93 13.38
C LYS A 94 -12.30 -6.00 14.20
N ILE A 95 -13.23 -6.59 14.95
CA ILE A 95 -14.16 -5.84 15.81
C ILE A 95 -14.10 -6.36 17.23
N ASP A 96 -13.89 -5.45 18.16
CA ASP A 96 -13.92 -5.72 19.59
C ASP A 96 -15.12 -5.02 20.22
N ALA A 97 -15.96 -5.77 20.93
CA ALA A 97 -17.13 -5.22 21.62
C ALA A 97 -16.69 -4.38 22.83
N MET A 98 -17.38 -3.27 23.07
CA MET A 98 -17.09 -2.33 24.15
C MET A 98 -18.25 -2.21 25.13
N ASN A 99 -17.95 -1.69 26.33
CA ASN A 99 -18.95 -1.32 27.34
C ASN A 99 -20.03 -2.37 27.60
N THR A 100 -19.69 -3.67 27.58
CA THR A 100 -20.61 -4.82 27.80
C THR A 100 -21.74 -4.98 26.76
N TRP A 101 -21.63 -4.36 25.60
CA TRP A 101 -22.52 -4.63 24.47
C TRP A 101 -22.31 -6.05 23.92
N THR A 102 -23.41 -6.70 23.55
CA THR A 102 -23.36 -7.96 22.82
C THR A 102 -23.47 -7.68 21.34
N ILE A 103 -22.43 -7.96 20.57
CA ILE A 103 -22.50 -7.91 19.11
C ILE A 103 -23.00 -9.28 18.63
N ALA A 104 -24.18 -9.30 18.03
CA ALA A 104 -24.87 -10.51 17.58
C ALA A 104 -24.85 -10.63 16.05
N ALA A 105 -25.17 -11.81 15.53
CA ALA A 105 -25.45 -12.01 14.10
C ALA A 105 -26.83 -11.47 13.68
N ASP A 106 -27.77 -11.42 14.63
CA ASP A 106 -29.03 -10.67 14.55
C ASP A 106 -29.43 -10.31 15.98
N ALA A 107 -29.48 -9.01 16.28
CA ALA A 107 -29.83 -8.55 17.62
C ALA A 107 -31.28 -8.90 18.01
N LYS A 108 -32.22 -8.89 17.05
CA LYS A 108 -33.66 -9.07 17.30
C LYS A 108 -34.06 -10.52 17.49
N ALA A 109 -33.33 -11.47 16.91
CA ALA A 109 -33.60 -12.90 17.07
C ALA A 109 -33.09 -13.45 18.42
N GLY A 110 -32.12 -12.76 19.03
CA GLY A 110 -31.54 -13.17 20.31
C GLY A 110 -32.35 -12.76 21.54
N THR A 111 -31.87 -13.16 22.71
CA THR A 111 -32.43 -12.78 24.02
C THR A 111 -31.45 -12.00 24.90
N ALA A 112 -30.24 -11.75 24.39
CA ALA A 112 -29.21 -11.01 25.10
C ALA A 112 -29.64 -9.54 25.29
N GLN A 113 -29.36 -9.00 26.47
CA GLN A 113 -29.56 -7.57 26.73
C GLN A 113 -28.46 -6.75 26.05
N ASN A 114 -28.79 -5.51 25.67
CA ASN A 114 -27.87 -4.57 25.02
C ASN A 114 -27.21 -5.22 23.78
N SER A 115 -28.06 -5.78 22.92
CA SER A 115 -27.64 -6.52 21.74
C SER A 115 -27.68 -5.62 20.52
N ILE A 116 -26.65 -5.69 19.69
CA ILE A 116 -26.51 -4.94 18.45
C ILE A 116 -26.03 -5.86 17.34
N ASP A 117 -26.64 -5.79 16.16
CA ASP A 117 -26.08 -6.29 14.92
C ASP A 117 -25.89 -5.09 14.01
N PHE A 118 -24.68 -4.98 13.46
CA PHE A 118 -24.38 -3.97 12.47
C PHE A 118 -23.45 -4.54 11.42
N LYS A 119 -23.55 -3.94 10.24
CA LYS A 119 -22.69 -4.22 9.10
C LYS A 119 -22.03 -2.93 8.68
N VAL A 120 -20.78 -3.04 8.23
CA VAL A 120 -19.97 -1.92 7.79
C VAL A 120 -19.13 -2.32 6.59
N GLY A 121 -18.95 -1.41 5.64
CA GLY A 121 -18.13 -1.66 4.46
C GLY A 121 -18.56 -0.82 3.26
N PRO A 122 -17.88 -0.97 2.11
CA PRO A 122 -18.26 -0.34 0.86
C PRO A 122 -19.63 -0.83 0.38
N ASP A 123 -20.24 -0.06 -0.51
CA ASP A 123 -21.51 -0.44 -1.11
C ASP A 123 -21.41 -1.77 -1.85
N GLY A 124 -22.43 -2.63 -1.67
CA GLY A 124 -22.43 -3.99 -2.21
C GLY A 124 -21.49 -4.99 -1.52
N ALA A 125 -20.66 -4.57 -0.55
CA ALA A 125 -19.71 -5.45 0.14
C ALA A 125 -19.67 -5.23 1.66
N LEU A 126 -20.84 -4.96 2.26
CA LEU A 126 -21.02 -4.85 3.71
C LEU A 126 -20.60 -6.13 4.44
N GLN A 127 -19.85 -5.96 5.52
CA GLN A 127 -19.35 -7.06 6.35
C GLN A 127 -20.07 -7.07 7.70
N ASN A 128 -20.48 -8.25 8.17
CA ASN A 128 -21.17 -8.39 9.45
C ASN A 128 -20.18 -8.21 10.61
N ALA A 129 -20.56 -7.41 11.61
CA ALA A 129 -19.67 -7.14 12.73
C ALA A 129 -19.37 -8.38 13.56
N SER A 130 -20.38 -9.23 13.79
CA SER A 130 -20.23 -10.50 14.52
C SER A 130 -19.25 -11.47 13.84
N ALA A 131 -19.13 -11.44 12.51
CA ALA A 131 -18.16 -12.26 11.78
C ALA A 131 -16.72 -11.75 11.95
N ALA A 132 -16.54 -10.45 12.21
CA ALA A 132 -15.24 -9.81 12.43
C ALA A 132 -14.77 -9.83 13.89
N MET A 133 -15.55 -10.41 14.81
CA MET A 133 -15.16 -10.59 16.21
C MET A 133 -14.25 -11.81 16.46
N GLN A 134 -13.93 -12.57 15.41
CA GLN A 134 -13.05 -13.72 15.56
C GLN A 134 -11.64 -13.27 15.98
N GLU A 135 -10.87 -14.17 16.59
CA GLU A 135 -9.55 -13.86 17.15
C GLU A 135 -8.64 -13.16 16.12
N THR A 136 -8.67 -13.65 14.89
CA THR A 136 -7.91 -13.13 13.73
C THR A 136 -8.62 -11.97 13.00
N GLY A 137 -9.89 -11.69 13.30
CA GLY A 137 -10.75 -10.84 12.49
C GLY A 137 -11.30 -11.54 11.26
N LEU A 138 -11.85 -10.75 10.35
CA LEU A 138 -12.41 -11.15 9.07
C LEU A 138 -11.41 -10.86 7.94
N ASP A 139 -10.99 -11.91 7.25
CA ASP A 139 -10.12 -11.81 6.07
C ASP A 139 -10.84 -11.12 4.91
N LEU A 140 -10.27 -10.02 4.45
CA LEU A 140 -10.72 -9.21 3.32
C LEU A 140 -9.69 -9.19 2.18
N SER A 141 -8.58 -9.93 2.30
CA SER A 141 -7.46 -9.90 1.35
C SER A 141 -7.83 -10.25 -0.10
N LYS A 142 -8.98 -10.87 -0.34
CA LYS A 142 -9.50 -11.21 -1.68
C LYS A 142 -10.69 -10.38 -2.11
N ASN A 143 -11.09 -9.39 -1.32
CA ASN A 143 -12.25 -8.57 -1.58
C ASN A 143 -11.86 -7.24 -2.22
N ALA A 144 -11.94 -7.18 -3.55
CA ALA A 144 -11.54 -6.00 -4.31
C ALA A 144 -12.38 -4.74 -4.02
N ALA A 145 -13.53 -4.87 -3.35
CA ALA A 145 -14.30 -3.70 -2.91
C ALA A 145 -13.56 -2.87 -1.84
N PHE A 146 -12.55 -3.47 -1.20
CA PHE A 146 -11.71 -2.84 -0.19
C PHE A 146 -10.32 -2.42 -0.71
N ASP A 147 -10.14 -2.40 -2.03
CA ASP A 147 -8.94 -1.87 -2.66
C ASP A 147 -9.02 -0.35 -2.78
N MET A 148 -7.89 0.32 -2.58
CA MET A 148 -7.75 1.76 -2.75
C MET A 148 -6.64 2.10 -3.73
N GLY A 149 -6.93 3.03 -4.63
CA GLY A 149 -5.92 3.67 -5.48
C GLY A 149 -4.96 4.55 -4.67
N TYR A 150 -3.93 5.07 -5.32
CA TYR A 150 -3.01 6.03 -4.70
C TYR A 150 -3.70 7.38 -4.45
N GLN A 151 -3.16 8.16 -3.52
CA GLN A 151 -3.68 9.47 -3.14
C GLN A 151 -3.95 10.38 -4.35
N GLY A 152 -5.15 10.95 -4.43
CA GLY A 152 -5.50 11.93 -5.46
C GLY A 152 -5.73 11.34 -6.86
N ILE A 153 -5.87 10.02 -6.98
CA ILE A 153 -6.27 9.37 -8.23
C ILE A 153 -7.62 9.92 -8.75
N ALA A 154 -7.72 10.09 -10.06
CA ALA A 154 -8.96 10.51 -10.69
C ALA A 154 -10.09 9.50 -10.41
N GLY A 155 -11.27 9.99 -10.05
CA GLY A 155 -12.43 9.16 -9.71
C GLY A 155 -12.58 8.86 -8.22
N GLY A 156 -11.64 9.28 -7.36
CA GLY A 156 -11.78 9.19 -5.90
C GLY A 156 -11.69 7.78 -5.34
N THR A 157 -11.02 6.87 -6.07
CA THR A 157 -10.81 5.48 -5.64
C THR A 157 -9.70 5.35 -4.59
N ASP A 158 -9.09 6.46 -4.17
CA ASP A 158 -8.22 6.56 -3.00
C ASP A 158 -9.00 6.48 -1.68
N LYS A 159 -10.33 6.35 -1.73
CA LYS A 159 -11.20 6.32 -0.55
C LYS A 159 -12.21 5.19 -0.60
N ILE A 160 -12.43 4.54 0.53
CA ILE A 160 -13.55 3.63 0.74
C ILE A 160 -14.62 4.38 1.53
N LYS A 161 -15.79 4.57 0.93
CA LYS A 161 -16.97 5.10 1.62
C LYS A 161 -17.62 3.98 2.42
N LEU A 162 -17.75 4.16 3.73
CA LEU A 162 -18.34 3.16 4.61
C LEU A 162 -19.85 3.37 4.67
N LYS A 163 -20.59 2.43 4.09
CA LYS A 163 -22.00 2.20 4.39
C LYS A 163 -22.13 1.45 5.69
N THR A 164 -23.25 1.69 6.35
CA THR A 164 -23.62 0.89 7.51
C THR A 164 -25.11 0.56 7.52
N SER A 165 -25.44 -0.55 8.17
CA SER A 165 -26.81 -1.01 8.39
C SER A 165 -26.85 -1.89 9.63
N GLY A 166 -28.03 -2.11 10.21
CA GLY A 166 -28.14 -2.98 11.37
C GLY A 166 -29.40 -2.75 12.18
N ASN A 167 -29.44 -3.41 13.31
CA ASN A 167 -30.49 -3.31 14.31
C ASN A 167 -29.93 -3.40 15.73
N VAL A 168 -30.73 -2.91 16.67
CA VAL A 168 -30.47 -2.99 18.10
C VAL A 168 -31.69 -3.56 18.79
N ALA A 169 -31.48 -4.33 19.85
CA ALA A 169 -32.55 -4.96 20.61
C ALA A 169 -32.23 -5.05 22.09
N HIS A 170 -33.30 -5.13 22.89
CA HIS A 170 -33.24 -5.33 24.34
C HIS A 170 -32.29 -4.35 25.06
N VAL A 171 -32.28 -3.09 24.60
CA VAL A 171 -31.47 -2.02 25.21
C VAL A 171 -32.09 -1.67 26.56
N THR A 172 -31.37 -1.96 27.63
CA THR A 172 -31.80 -1.71 29.01
C THR A 172 -31.08 -0.53 29.65
N ARG A 173 -30.11 0.04 28.95
CA ARG A 173 -29.28 1.17 29.39
C ARG A 173 -29.61 2.45 28.66
N ASP A 174 -29.29 3.57 29.30
CA ASP A 174 -29.39 4.88 28.66
C ASP A 174 -28.26 5.04 27.64
N ILE A 175 -28.65 5.26 26.39
CA ILE A 175 -27.76 5.49 25.25
C ILE A 175 -27.89 6.91 24.71
N PHE A 176 -28.79 7.72 25.28
CA PHE A 176 -29.00 9.10 24.89
C PHE A 176 -27.99 10.00 25.60
N ARG A 177 -27.20 10.77 24.83
CA ARG A 177 -26.25 11.74 25.39
C ARG A 177 -26.48 13.11 24.76
N VAL A 178 -26.88 14.08 25.59
CA VAL A 178 -27.27 15.45 25.19
C VAL A 178 -26.13 16.23 24.52
N THR A 179 -24.87 15.96 24.91
CA THR A 179 -23.68 16.69 24.43
C THR A 179 -22.85 15.95 23.39
N GLY A 180 -23.37 14.86 22.81
CA GLY A 180 -22.70 14.12 21.74
C GLY A 180 -21.79 12.96 22.20
N GLU A 181 -21.38 12.17 21.20
CA GLU A 181 -20.82 10.80 21.23
C GLU A 181 -21.68 9.86 22.08
N GLY A 182 -22.64 9.16 21.47
CA GLY A 182 -23.45 8.13 22.13
C GLY A 182 -22.61 7.02 22.79
N ASP A 183 -23.25 5.98 23.31
CA ASP A 183 -22.49 4.91 23.96
C ASP A 183 -21.56 4.18 22.96
N GLN A 184 -20.29 3.98 23.32
CA GLN A 184 -19.36 3.26 22.45
C GLN A 184 -19.67 1.75 22.51
N VAL A 185 -20.12 1.20 21.39
CA VAL A 185 -20.54 -0.21 21.28
C VAL A 185 -19.41 -1.15 20.85
N ALA A 186 -18.46 -0.64 20.07
CA ALA A 186 -17.37 -1.42 19.50
C ALA A 186 -16.19 -0.56 19.08
N THR A 187 -15.05 -1.19 18.86
CA THR A 187 -13.90 -0.64 18.12
C THR A 187 -13.67 -1.49 16.87
N ILE A 188 -13.41 -0.83 15.73
CA ILE A 188 -13.05 -1.50 14.48
C ILE A 188 -11.57 -1.25 14.21
N THR A 189 -10.82 -2.33 14.04
CA THR A 189 -9.43 -2.31 13.61
C THR A 189 -9.35 -2.74 12.16
N TRP A 190 -8.73 -1.92 11.32
CA TRP A 190 -8.49 -2.18 9.91
C TRP A 190 -7.02 -2.46 9.69
N THR A 191 -6.69 -3.57 9.04
CA THR A 191 -5.33 -3.89 8.60
C THR A 191 -5.23 -3.65 7.10
N VAL A 192 -4.16 -2.99 6.67
CA VAL A 192 -3.89 -2.68 5.27
C VAL A 192 -2.54 -3.22 4.83
N GLU A 193 -2.40 -3.51 3.54
CA GLU A 193 -1.13 -3.87 2.91
C GLU A 193 -0.83 -2.97 1.70
N PRO A 194 0.46 -2.68 1.43
CA PRO A 194 0.87 -1.89 0.28
C PRO A 194 0.71 -2.69 -1.03
N GLY A 195 0.37 -2.00 -2.10
CA GLY A 195 0.21 -2.55 -3.44
C GLY A 195 -1.26 -2.60 -3.87
N ALA A 196 -1.47 -2.48 -5.18
CA ALA A 196 -2.77 -2.76 -5.78
C ALA A 196 -3.00 -4.27 -5.74
N HIS A 197 -4.16 -4.72 -5.23
CA HIS A 197 -4.54 -6.11 -5.35
C HIS A 197 -4.66 -6.43 -6.86
N THR A 198 -3.76 -7.26 -7.37
CA THR A 198 -3.96 -7.88 -8.67
C THR A 198 -5.02 -8.96 -8.48
N ALA A 199 -6.25 -8.66 -8.91
CA ALA A 199 -7.33 -9.62 -9.02
C ALA A 199 -6.90 -10.88 -9.79
#